data_AF-A0A0L7RK10-F1
#
_entry.id   AF-A0A0L7RK10-F1
#
_cell.length_a   1.000
_cell.length_b   1.000
_cell.length_c   1.000
_cell.angle_alpha   90.00
_cell.angle_beta   90.00
_cell.angle_gamma   90.00
#
_symmetry.space_group_name_H-M   'P 1'
#
loop_
_entity.id
_entity.type
_entity.pdbx_description
1 polymer ?
#
loop_
_entity_poly.entity_id
_entity_poly.type
_entity_poly.pdbx_seq_one_letter_code
_entity_poly.pdbx_strand_id
1 'polypeptide(L)'
;MEEQYNDLITAAEKILNPRAINSQTSASPSTTVNGSSGVKLPKIDLPRFNGRLEQWLAFKAQFSSLIDNQVTLTNTQKLHYLKAALSGEAAETIDSLDIIKENYVHAWDLLNQNYASKRFIVWCHGELLLEVPPIERHSAMSIRRFTNTIRQHVKSLKTL
;
A
#
# COMPACT_ATOMS: atom_id res chain seq x y z
N MET A 1 -48.83 29.28 -10.26
CA MET A 1 -47.92 29.07 -9.12
C MET A 1 -46.50 28.74 -9.56
N GLU A 2 -46.28 28.11 -10.72
CA GLU A 2 -44.93 27.76 -11.21
C GLU A 2 -44.13 28.92 -11.83
N GLU A 3 -44.78 29.89 -12.48
CA GLU A 3 -44.07 31.04 -13.08
C GLU A 3 -43.35 31.91 -12.04
N GLN A 4 -44.01 32.16 -10.90
CA GLN A 4 -43.44 32.93 -9.79
C GLN A 4 -42.22 32.25 -9.15
N TYR A 5 -42.13 30.91 -9.24
CA TYR A 5 -41.01 30.14 -8.71
C TYR A 5 -39.79 30.21 -9.64
N ASN A 6 -40.01 30.14 -10.95
CA ASN A 6 -38.94 30.23 -11.95
C ASN A 6 -38.30 31.63 -12.01
N ASP A 7 -39.10 32.68 -11.81
CA ASP A 7 -38.60 34.04 -11.70
C ASP A 7 -37.72 34.25 -10.45
N LEU A 8 -38.06 33.60 -9.35
CA LEU A 8 -37.31 33.66 -8.09
C LEU A 8 -35.95 32.96 -8.20
N ILE A 9 -35.89 31.82 -8.91
CA ILE A 9 -34.63 31.11 -9.20
C ILE A 9 -33.74 31.97 -10.11
N THR A 10 -34.31 32.55 -11.16
CA THR A 10 -33.57 33.40 -12.11
C THR A 10 -32.98 34.64 -11.42
N ALA A 11 -33.73 35.25 -10.50
CA ALA A 11 -33.26 36.38 -9.71
C ALA A 11 -32.10 35.98 -8.76
N ALA A 12 -32.17 34.79 -8.16
CA ALA A 12 -31.12 34.28 -7.26
C ALA A 12 -29.81 33.97 -7.99
N GLU A 13 -29.87 33.37 -9.19
CA GLU A 13 -28.68 33.09 -10.01
C GLU A 13 -27.96 34.37 -10.46
N LYS A 14 -28.71 35.43 -10.76
CA LYS A 14 -28.17 36.72 -11.19
C LYS A 14 -27.40 37.44 -10.07
N ILE A 15 -27.76 37.22 -8.81
CA ILE A 15 -27.07 37.81 -7.65
C ILE A 15 -25.76 37.06 -7.34
N LEU A 16 -25.75 35.73 -7.57
CA LEU A 16 -24.60 34.87 -7.27
C LEU A 16 -23.43 34.98 -8.25
N ASN A 17 -23.64 35.58 -9.43
CA ASN A 17 -22.58 35.70 -10.43
C ASN A 17 -22.45 37.11 -11.04
N PRO A 18 -22.00 38.12 -10.25
CA PRO A 18 -21.87 39.49 -10.75
C PRO A 18 -20.56 39.67 -11.52
N ARG A 19 -20.40 39.02 -12.68
CA ARG A 19 -19.35 39.43 -13.62
C ARG A 19 -19.59 38.98 -15.06
N ALA A 20 -20.42 39.74 -15.77
CA ALA A 20 -20.41 39.76 -17.23
C ALA A 20 -20.78 41.16 -17.75
N ILE A 21 -19.87 42.12 -17.63
CA ILE A 21 -19.89 43.37 -18.40
C ILE A 21 -18.45 43.67 -18.83
N ASN A 22 -18.07 43.20 -20.01
CA ASN A 22 -17.74 44.04 -21.17
C ASN A 22 -16.94 43.27 -22.23
N SER A 23 -17.47 43.30 -23.44
CA SER A 23 -16.82 42.90 -24.68
C SER A 23 -15.98 44.07 -25.21
N GLN A 24 -14.71 43.85 -25.56
CA GLN A 24 -14.07 44.29 -26.82
C GLN A 24 -12.56 43.99 -26.87
N THR A 25 -12.19 43.15 -27.85
CA THR A 25 -10.99 43.18 -28.72
C THR A 25 -9.58 43.39 -28.13
N SER A 26 -8.72 42.37 -28.24
CA SER A 26 -7.48 42.36 -29.07
C SER A 26 -6.69 41.05 -28.88
N ALA A 27 -6.07 40.58 -29.95
CA ALA A 27 -5.45 39.26 -30.11
C ALA A 27 -4.24 38.98 -29.20
N SER A 28 -4.17 37.75 -28.67
CA SER A 28 -2.95 36.93 -28.42
C SER A 28 -3.37 35.55 -27.92
N PRO A 29 -2.73 34.43 -28.35
CA PRO A 29 -3.05 33.10 -27.84
C PRO A 29 -2.35 32.91 -26.49
N SER A 30 -2.93 33.44 -25.42
CA SER A 30 -2.48 33.09 -24.07
C SER A 30 -3.00 31.70 -23.73
N THR A 31 -2.11 30.73 -23.81
CA THR A 31 -2.22 29.40 -23.22
C THR A 31 -2.95 29.48 -21.89
N THR A 32 -4.14 28.87 -21.81
CA THR A 32 -4.80 28.59 -20.54
C THR A 32 -3.93 27.58 -19.80
N VAL A 33 -2.93 28.09 -19.09
CA VAL A 33 -2.33 27.37 -17.99
C VAL A 33 -3.41 27.31 -16.91
N ASN A 34 -4.16 26.20 -16.92
CA ASN A 34 -4.89 25.76 -15.74
C ASN A 34 -3.84 25.59 -14.65
N GLY A 35 -3.64 26.65 -13.87
CA GLY A 35 -2.88 26.65 -12.64
C GLY A 35 -3.65 25.83 -11.60
N SER A 36 -3.69 24.51 -11.78
CA SER A 36 -3.55 23.68 -10.61
C SER A 36 -2.15 23.99 -10.11
N SER A 37 -2.07 24.73 -9.01
CA SER A 37 -0.93 24.71 -8.10
C SER A 37 -0.85 23.30 -7.49
N GLY A 38 -0.74 22.30 -8.36
CA GLY A 38 -0.45 20.94 -8.03
C GLY A 38 1.03 20.95 -7.71
N VAL A 39 1.33 20.88 -6.42
CA VAL A 39 2.55 20.21 -5.98
C VAL A 39 2.63 18.96 -6.84
N LYS A 40 3.59 18.91 -7.78
CA LYS A 40 3.83 17.71 -8.57
C LYS A 40 4.42 16.73 -7.59
N LEU A 41 3.54 16.00 -6.90
CA LEU A 41 3.95 14.91 -6.06
C LEU A 41 4.76 13.96 -6.93
N PRO A 42 5.93 13.50 -6.47
CA PRO A 42 6.67 12.48 -7.19
C PRO A 42 5.73 11.31 -7.46
N LYS A 43 5.81 10.76 -8.67
CA LYS A 43 5.06 9.57 -9.02
C LYS A 43 5.41 8.50 -7.99
N ILE A 44 4.39 7.91 -7.36
CA ILE A 44 4.62 6.83 -6.42
C ILE A 44 5.10 5.63 -7.22
N ASP A 45 6.38 5.29 -7.03
CA ASP A 45 6.94 4.08 -7.63
C ASP A 45 6.32 2.85 -6.99
N LEU A 46 6.11 1.81 -7.82
CA LEU A 46 5.65 0.53 -7.33
C LEU A 46 6.67 -0.03 -6.33
N PRO A 47 6.22 -0.51 -5.15
CA PRO A 47 7.12 -1.19 -4.23
C PRO A 47 7.71 -2.42 -4.92
N ARG A 48 9.01 -2.66 -4.73
CA ARG A 48 9.67 -3.87 -5.22
C ARG A 48 9.81 -4.88 -4.11
N PHE A 49 9.59 -6.15 -4.45
CA PHE A 49 9.81 -7.28 -3.56
C PHE A 49 10.66 -8.33 -4.25
N ASN A 50 11.71 -8.75 -3.58
CA ASN A 50 12.70 -9.70 -4.10
C ASN A 50 12.62 -11.09 -3.46
N GLY A 51 11.57 -11.36 -2.66
CA GLY A 51 11.43 -12.63 -1.91
C GLY A 51 11.98 -12.59 -0.48
N ARG A 52 12.55 -11.47 -0.04
CA ARG A 52 13.13 -11.38 1.30
C ARG A 52 12.04 -11.27 2.38
N LEU A 53 11.88 -12.33 3.17
CA LEU A 53 10.84 -12.47 4.21
C LEU A 53 10.71 -11.26 5.14
N GLU A 54 11.83 -10.65 5.55
CA GLU A 54 11.86 -9.45 6.41
C GLU A 54 11.10 -8.26 5.82
N GLN A 55 11.06 -8.16 4.49
CA GLN A 55 10.43 -7.05 3.76
C GLN A 55 8.98 -7.36 3.37
N TRP A 56 8.52 -8.60 3.56
CA TRP A 56 7.19 -9.04 3.14
C TRP A 56 6.07 -8.24 3.79
N LEU A 57 6.11 -8.03 5.11
CA LEU A 57 5.08 -7.26 5.80
C LEU A 57 4.99 -5.81 5.31
N ALA A 58 6.15 -5.16 5.11
CA ALA A 58 6.22 -3.78 4.63
C ALA A 58 5.71 -3.68 3.19
N PHE A 59 6.16 -4.60 2.31
CA PHE A 59 5.70 -4.71 0.93
C PHE A 59 4.19 -4.92 0.87
N LYS A 60 3.66 -5.88 1.63
CA LYS A 60 2.23 -6.20 1.66
C LYS A 60 1.40 -4.98 2.06
N ALA A 61 1.79 -4.28 3.12
CA ALA A 61 1.08 -3.08 3.57
C ALA A 61 1.08 -1.98 2.49
N GLN A 62 2.25 -1.73 1.87
CA GLN A 62 2.39 -0.71 0.84
C GLN A 62 1.64 -1.07 -0.44
N PHE A 63 1.77 -2.30 -0.93
CA PHE A 63 1.08 -2.79 -2.12
C PHE A 63 -0.43 -2.83 -1.91
N SER A 64 -0.91 -3.24 -0.73
CA SER A 64 -2.35 -3.22 -0.42
C SER A 64 -2.93 -1.81 -0.43
N SER A 65 -2.20 -0.83 0.13
CA SER A 65 -2.61 0.57 0.11
C SER A 65 -2.64 1.18 -1.29
N LEU A 66 -1.74 0.76 -2.18
CA LEU A 66 -1.58 1.36 -3.50
C LEU A 66 -2.42 0.69 -4.58
N ILE A 67 -2.60 -0.63 -4.52
CA ILE A 67 -3.17 -1.43 -5.63
C ILE A 67 -4.35 -2.26 -5.16
N ASP A 68 -4.22 -3.00 -4.05
CA ASP A 68 -5.26 -3.95 -3.61
C ASP A 68 -6.57 -3.24 -3.22
N ASN A 69 -6.46 -2.15 -2.46
CA ASN A 69 -7.59 -1.33 -2.00
C ASN A 69 -8.19 -0.43 -3.09
N GLN A 70 -7.57 -0.35 -4.28
CA GLN A 70 -8.11 0.46 -5.37
C GLN A 70 -9.24 -0.30 -6.08
N VAL A 71 -10.45 0.28 -6.04
CA VAL A 71 -11.65 -0.27 -6.69
C VAL A 71 -11.65 -0.02 -8.21
N THR A 72 -10.86 0.96 -8.66
CA THR A 72 -10.75 1.33 -10.08
C THR A 72 -9.92 0.34 -10.91
N LEU A 73 -9.13 -0.52 -10.26
CA LEU A 73 -8.27 -1.50 -10.94
C LEU A 73 -8.97 -2.86 -11.01
N THR A 74 -8.97 -3.43 -12.21
CA THR A 74 -9.41 -4.82 -12.43
C THR A 74 -8.39 -5.82 -11.87
N ASN A 75 -8.83 -7.03 -11.52
CA ASN A 75 -7.93 -8.07 -11.02
C ASN A 75 -6.80 -8.40 -12.01
N THR A 76 -7.05 -8.36 -13.32
CA THR A 76 -6.01 -8.55 -14.34
C THR A 76 -4.94 -7.46 -14.27
N GLN A 77 -5.34 -6.20 -14.10
CA GLN A 77 -4.39 -5.09 -13.93
C GLN A 77 -3.63 -5.21 -12.61
N LYS A 78 -4.30 -5.57 -11.52
CA LYS A 78 -3.66 -5.81 -10.21
C LYS A 78 -2.62 -6.92 -10.31
N LEU A 79 -2.91 -8.00 -11.03
CA LEU A 79 -1.96 -9.10 -11.26
C LEU A 79 -0.77 -8.66 -12.13
N HIS A 80 -1.01 -7.83 -13.15
CA HIS A 80 0.08 -7.28 -13.96
C HIS A 80 1.01 -6.39 -13.11
N TYR A 81 0.44 -5.54 -12.26
CA TYR A 81 1.21 -4.73 -11.31
C TYR A 81 1.92 -5.59 -10.27
N LEU A 82 1.29 -6.67 -9.81
CA LEU A 82 1.91 -7.62 -8.90
C LEU A 82 3.14 -8.26 -9.55
N LYS A 83 3.04 -8.84 -10.74
CA LYS A 83 4.20 -9.43 -11.44
C LYS A 83 5.31 -8.39 -11.67
N ALA A 84 4.97 -7.13 -11.97
CA ALA A 84 5.96 -6.05 -12.14
C ALA A 84 6.62 -5.58 -10.83
N ALA A 85 5.93 -5.72 -9.70
CA ALA A 85 6.44 -5.41 -8.37
C ALA A 85 7.36 -6.50 -7.81
N LEU A 86 7.26 -7.73 -8.32
CA LEU A 86 8.05 -8.87 -7.88
C LEU A 86 9.34 -9.01 -8.67
N SER A 87 10.36 -9.57 -8.02
CA SER A 87 11.67 -9.85 -8.59
C SER A 87 12.30 -11.05 -7.88
N GLY A 88 13.26 -11.71 -8.54
CA GLY A 88 13.95 -12.88 -7.99
C GLY A 88 12.99 -14.01 -7.64
N GLU A 89 13.21 -14.62 -6.47
CA GLU A 89 12.46 -15.78 -5.97
C GLU A 89 10.94 -15.53 -5.85
N ALA A 90 10.54 -14.31 -5.50
CA ALA A 90 9.11 -13.98 -5.40
C ALA A 90 8.43 -13.90 -6.77
N ALA A 91 9.16 -13.52 -7.81
CA ALA A 91 8.62 -13.53 -9.17
C ALA A 91 8.45 -14.98 -9.65
N GLU A 92 9.46 -15.83 -9.45
CA GLU A 92 9.41 -17.26 -9.80
C GLU A 92 8.22 -17.98 -9.14
N THR A 93 7.92 -17.63 -7.90
CA THR A 93 6.81 -18.19 -7.11
C THR A 93 5.45 -18.05 -7.79
N ILE A 94 5.25 -16.98 -8.57
CA ILE A 94 4.00 -16.73 -9.31
C ILE A 94 4.18 -16.72 -10.83
N ASP A 95 5.36 -17.08 -11.33
CA ASP A 95 5.66 -16.98 -12.75
C ASP A 95 4.89 -18.02 -13.57
N SER A 96 4.67 -19.21 -12.98
CA SER A 96 3.85 -20.29 -13.50
C SER A 96 2.35 -19.96 -13.63
N LEU A 97 1.91 -18.83 -13.05
CA LEU A 97 0.53 -18.36 -13.13
C LEU A 97 0.34 -17.44 -14.35
N ASP A 98 -0.61 -17.81 -15.20
CA ASP A 98 -1.07 -16.98 -16.32
C ASP A 98 -1.73 -15.69 -15.82
N ILE A 99 -1.59 -14.59 -16.56
CA ILE A 99 -2.15 -13.28 -16.23
C ILE A 99 -3.65 -13.25 -16.56
N ILE A 100 -4.45 -13.94 -15.76
CA ILE A 100 -5.91 -14.03 -15.90
C ILE A 100 -6.57 -13.43 -14.65
N LYS A 101 -7.75 -12.82 -14.81
CA LYS A 101 -8.51 -12.15 -13.73
C LYS A 101 -8.72 -13.01 -12.48
N GLU A 102 -8.85 -14.32 -12.67
CA GLU A 102 -9.09 -15.32 -11.62
C GLU A 102 -7.81 -15.59 -10.80
N ASN A 103 -6.64 -15.41 -11.42
CA ASN A 103 -5.35 -15.76 -10.82
C ASN A 103 -4.80 -14.69 -9.88
N TYR A 104 -5.35 -13.46 -9.84
CA TYR A 104 -4.88 -12.44 -8.90
C TYR A 104 -5.02 -12.88 -7.45
N VAL A 105 -6.23 -13.35 -7.08
CA VAL A 105 -6.51 -13.78 -5.70
C VAL A 105 -5.64 -14.98 -5.34
N HIS A 106 -5.47 -15.92 -6.28
CA HIS A 106 -4.64 -17.09 -6.06
C HIS A 106 -3.15 -16.74 -5.93
N ALA A 107 -2.61 -15.89 -6.81
CA ALA A 107 -1.23 -15.41 -6.74
C ALA A 107 -0.96 -14.66 -5.43
N TRP A 108 -1.89 -13.79 -5.02
CA TRP A 108 -1.78 -13.03 -3.77
C TRP A 108 -1.83 -13.94 -2.55
N ASP A 109 -2.72 -14.93 -2.54
CA ASP A 109 -2.81 -15.90 -1.45
C ASP A 109 -1.56 -16.80 -1.39
N LEU A 110 -1.06 -17.27 -2.53
CA LEU A 110 0.15 -18.08 -2.62
C LEU A 110 1.38 -17.32 -2.08
N LEU A 111 1.54 -16.05 -2.43
CA LEU A 111 2.58 -15.19 -1.82
C LEU A 111 2.38 -15.03 -0.31
N ASN A 112 1.14 -14.86 0.16
CA ASN A 112 0.86 -14.82 1.59
C ASN A 112 1.18 -16.15 2.28
N GLN A 113 0.89 -17.30 1.68
CA GLN A 113 1.21 -18.60 2.28
C GLN A 113 2.72 -18.85 2.32
N ASN A 114 3.45 -18.45 1.27
CA ASN A 114 4.89 -18.63 1.18
C ASN A 114 5.63 -17.67 2.12
N TYR A 115 5.27 -16.39 2.10
CA TYR A 115 6.02 -15.34 2.80
C TYR A 115 5.39 -14.85 4.12
N ALA A 116 4.11 -15.10 4.36
CA ALA A 116 3.45 -14.86 5.67
C ALA A 116 3.41 -16.12 6.55
N SER A 117 4.18 -17.17 6.20
CA SER A 117 4.11 -18.44 6.89
C SER A 117 4.54 -18.31 8.35
N LYS A 118 3.57 -18.43 9.26
CA LYS A 118 3.79 -18.55 10.72
C LYS A 118 4.85 -19.61 11.05
N ARG A 119 4.98 -20.65 10.23
CA ARG A 119 5.99 -21.72 10.42
C ARG A 119 7.42 -21.20 10.39
N PHE A 120 7.75 -20.25 9.51
CA PHE A 120 9.09 -19.66 9.50
C PHE A 120 9.30 -18.76 10.71
N ILE A 121 8.28 -18.00 11.11
CA ILE A 121 8.36 -17.15 12.31
C ILE A 121 8.51 -18.00 13.57
N VAL A 122 7.82 -19.15 13.63
CA VAL A 122 7.97 -20.14 14.70
C VAL A 122 9.35 -20.80 14.66
N TRP A 123 9.83 -21.17 13.48
CA TRP A 123 11.15 -21.78 13.30
C TRP A 123 12.29 -20.82 13.69
N CYS A 124 12.23 -19.56 13.24
CA CYS A 124 13.21 -18.51 13.54
C CYS A 124 13.21 -18.15 15.03
N HIS A 125 12.03 -17.97 15.65
CA HIS A 125 11.95 -17.83 17.11
C HIS A 125 12.40 -19.09 17.86
N GLY A 126 12.23 -20.28 17.26
CA GLY A 126 12.72 -21.56 17.79
C GLY A 126 14.24 -21.64 17.79
N GLU A 127 14.90 -21.33 16.66
CA GLU A 127 16.36 -21.27 16.57
C GLU A 127 16.95 -20.23 17.51
N LEU A 128 16.38 -19.01 17.55
CA LEU A 128 16.81 -17.96 18.49
C LEU A 128 16.68 -18.36 19.96
N LEU A 129 15.72 -19.23 20.30
CA LEU A 129 15.58 -19.78 21.66
C LEU A 129 16.68 -20.81 21.98
N LEU A 130 17.13 -21.55 20.97
CA LEU A 130 18.18 -22.57 21.08
C LEU A 130 19.58 -21.95 21.07
N GLU A 131 19.74 -20.79 20.44
CA GLU A 131 21.02 -20.09 20.29
C GLU A 131 21.28 -19.04 21.40
N VAL A 132 20.42 -18.94 22.42
CA VAL A 132 20.61 -17.98 23.50
C VAL A 132 21.94 -18.30 24.22
N PRO A 133 22.92 -17.37 24.22
CA PRO A 133 24.25 -17.66 24.72
C PRO A 133 24.23 -17.99 26.22
N PRO A 134 25.10 -18.91 26.66
CA PRO A 134 25.20 -19.25 28.07
C PRO A 134 25.58 -18.01 28.90
N ILE A 135 25.02 -17.92 30.11
CA ILE A 135 25.27 -16.78 31.00
C ILE A 135 26.70 -16.86 31.51
N GLU A 136 27.64 -16.14 30.85
CA GLU A 136 29.09 -16.18 31.18
C GLU A 136 29.44 -15.49 32.50
N ARG A 137 28.59 -14.57 32.99
CA ARG A 137 28.75 -13.92 34.30
C ARG A 137 27.43 -13.95 35.02
N HIS A 138 27.37 -14.57 36.20
CA HIS A 138 26.21 -14.66 37.08
C HIS A 138 25.88 -13.31 37.74
N SER A 139 25.56 -12.29 36.94
CA SER A 139 25.02 -11.02 37.40
C SER A 139 23.50 -11.08 37.37
N ALA A 140 22.84 -10.47 38.35
CA ALA A 140 21.38 -10.29 38.32
C ALA A 140 20.91 -9.62 37.02
N MET A 141 21.75 -8.78 36.41
CA MET A 141 21.44 -8.09 35.15
C MET A 141 21.50 -9.01 33.93
N SER A 142 22.45 -9.96 33.86
CA SER A 142 22.54 -10.91 32.74
C SER A 142 21.40 -11.93 32.79
N ILE A 143 21.05 -12.42 33.98
CA ILE A 143 19.88 -13.30 34.20
C ILE A 143 18.57 -12.59 33.81
N ARG A 144 18.42 -11.32 34.18
CA ARG A 144 17.23 -10.53 33.83
C ARG A 144 17.12 -10.29 32.33
N ARG A 145 18.24 -9.97 31.65
CA ARG A 145 18.27 -9.83 30.18
C ARG A 145 17.90 -11.14 29.50
N PHE A 146 18.52 -12.24 29.89
CA PHE A 146 18.21 -13.59 29.39
C PHE A 146 16.72 -13.94 29.53
N THR A 147 16.17 -13.75 30.73
CA THR A 147 14.75 -14.02 31.01
C THR A 147 13.82 -13.14 30.18
N ASN A 148 14.21 -11.89 29.95
CA ASN A 148 13.42 -10.95 29.15
C ASN A 148 13.43 -11.33 27.66
N THR A 149 14.59 -11.72 27.12
CA THR A 149 14.75 -12.20 25.75
C THR A 149 13.90 -13.43 25.48
N ILE A 150 13.97 -14.45 26.34
CA ILE A 150 13.12 -15.65 26.23
C ILE A 150 11.64 -15.29 26.29
N ARG A 151 11.25 -14.46 27.26
CA ARG A 151 9.86 -14.04 27.42
C ARG A 151 9.33 -13.29 26.20
N GLN A 152 10.18 -12.48 25.56
CA GLN A 152 9.84 -11.76 24.34
C GLN A 152 9.60 -12.73 23.17
N HIS A 153 10.49 -13.70 22.94
CA HIS A 153 10.29 -14.72 21.90
C HIS A 153 9.04 -15.56 22.14
N VAL A 154 8.81 -16.03 23.37
CA VAL A 154 7.61 -16.80 23.75
C VAL A 154 6.34 -15.96 23.58
N LYS A 155 6.37 -14.67 23.93
CA LYS A 155 5.21 -13.78 23.75
C LYS A 155 4.90 -13.56 22.28
N SER A 156 5.91 -13.33 21.44
CA SER A 156 5.73 -13.20 19.99
C SER A 156 5.13 -14.48 19.40
N LEU A 157 5.65 -15.66 19.76
CA LEU A 157 5.10 -16.97 19.40
C LEU A 157 3.65 -17.15 19.82
N LYS A 158 3.28 -16.70 21.03
CA LYS A 158 1.90 -16.80 21.55
C LYS A 158 0.93 -15.83 20.87
N THR A 159 1.45 -14.74 20.31
CA THR A 159 0.63 -13.68 19.67
C THR A 159 0.43 -13.92 18.18
N LEU A 160 1.13 -14.91 17.60
CA LEU A 160 0.92 -15.37 16.22
C LEU A 160 -0.43 -16.06 16.06
#